data_AF-A0AAD1VR71-F1
#
_entry.id   AF-A0AAD1VR71-F1
#
_cell.length_a   1.000
_cell.length_b   1.000
_cell.length_c   1.000
_cell.angle_alpha   90.00
_cell.angle_beta   90.00
_cell.angle_gamma   90.00
#
_symmetry.space_group_name_H-M   'P 1'
#
loop_
_entity.id
_entity.type
_entity.pdbx_description
1 polymer ?
#
loop_
_entity_poly.entity_id
_entity_poly.type
_entity_poly.pdbx_seq_one_letter_code
_entity_poly.pdbx_strand_id
1 'polypeptide(L)'
;MSNPKGKKNAQKNEKLNFFTQKNASNSEAERGPYQDGADEQTAGNIPNTGPSYEGQENMTKTYLDEAMNTMADKLIKTWQSSIGQLRKEIQDIGSRTTHVENKLSEYVTGHNDMANHVATLEQKIEIMEAYVQGLLRAYAPDIPTDMLLVDRVHRVPKPRNLPDSILRDVLLRAHYFHIKEAVLRASRNRTELHETYTTVKILADLSTATLKRRRDFHPVKEELRCAGIRYRWGTAG
;
A
#
# COMPACT_ATOMS: atom_id res chain seq x y z
N MET A 1 19.86 44.21 -3.64
CA MET A 1 19.50 43.31 -4.76
C MET A 1 18.84 42.07 -4.20
N SER A 2 17.53 42.18 -4.06
CA SER A 2 16.59 41.20 -3.54
C SER A 2 16.09 40.33 -4.69
N ASN A 3 16.03 39.01 -4.51
CA ASN A 3 15.21 38.18 -5.36
C ASN A 3 14.55 37.05 -4.55
N PRO A 4 13.21 36.95 -4.52
CA PRO A 4 12.47 35.98 -3.74
C PRO A 4 12.03 34.78 -4.60
N LYS A 5 12.22 33.55 -4.10
CA LYS A 5 11.65 32.30 -4.63
C LYS A 5 11.43 31.38 -3.43
N GLY A 6 10.31 30.69 -3.21
CA GLY A 6 9.05 30.58 -3.92
C GLY A 6 8.09 29.79 -3.01
N LYS A 7 6.85 30.27 -2.91
CA LYS A 7 5.74 29.61 -2.25
C LYS A 7 5.28 28.42 -3.10
N LYS A 8 5.35 27.17 -2.61
CA LYS A 8 4.45 26.06 -2.99
C LYS A 8 4.40 25.03 -1.87
N ASN A 9 3.17 24.79 -1.38
CA ASN A 9 2.64 23.56 -0.76
C ASN A 9 1.72 23.87 0.44
N ALA A 10 0.65 24.60 0.15
CA ALA A 10 -0.60 24.49 0.88
C ALA A 10 -1.61 23.92 -0.12
N GLN A 11 -2.08 22.69 0.12
CA GLN A 11 -3.26 22.02 -0.44
C GLN A 11 -2.99 20.52 -0.63
N LYS A 12 -3.36 19.72 0.38
CA LYS A 12 -3.93 18.38 0.23
C LYS A 12 -4.21 17.82 1.62
N ASN A 13 -5.38 18.12 2.15
CA ASN A 13 -6.05 17.30 3.17
C ASN A 13 -7.54 17.68 3.17
N GLU A 14 -8.20 17.38 2.06
CA GLU A 14 -9.65 17.22 2.01
C GLU A 14 -9.89 15.98 1.14
N LYS A 15 -10.21 14.87 1.79
CA LYS A 15 -10.93 13.70 1.25
C LYS A 15 -10.88 12.60 2.31
N LEU A 16 -11.94 12.49 3.11
CA LEU A 16 -12.65 11.23 3.37
C LEU A 16 -13.92 11.54 4.21
N ASN A 17 -14.95 12.07 3.56
CA ASN A 17 -16.33 11.99 4.06
C ASN A 17 -17.03 10.92 3.21
N PHE A 18 -17.10 9.69 3.73
CA PHE A 18 -17.78 8.57 3.05
C PHE A 18 -18.24 7.53 4.08
N PHE A 19 -19.38 7.77 4.74
CA PHE A 19 -20.44 6.79 5.05
C PHE A 19 -21.52 7.49 5.91
N THR A 20 -22.69 7.90 5.42
CA THR A 20 -23.91 7.21 4.94
C THR A 20 -25.07 7.59 5.85
N GLN A 21 -25.95 8.37 5.24
CA GLN A 21 -27.30 8.73 5.60
C GLN A 21 -28.21 7.49 5.46
N LYS A 22 -28.94 7.10 6.52
CA LYS A 22 -30.27 6.45 6.43
C LYS A 22 -30.84 6.22 7.84
N ASN A 23 -31.87 6.98 8.18
CA ASN A 23 -33.12 6.49 8.78
C ASN A 23 -33.95 7.70 9.24
N ALA A 24 -34.71 8.26 8.30
CA ALA A 24 -35.85 9.11 8.59
C ALA A 24 -37.00 8.62 7.71
N SER A 25 -37.97 7.92 8.32
CA SER A 25 -39.34 7.76 7.82
C SER A 25 -40.14 6.79 8.71
N ASN A 26 -41.37 7.21 9.01
CA ASN A 26 -42.53 6.52 9.61
C ASN A 26 -42.61 6.53 11.15
N SER A 27 -43.66 7.04 11.80
CA SER A 27 -45.00 7.43 11.31
C SER A 27 -45.70 8.34 12.33
N GLU A 28 -46.06 9.55 11.91
CA GLU A 28 -47.22 10.29 12.40
C GLU A 28 -48.44 9.87 11.59
N ALA A 29 -49.56 9.64 12.27
CA ALA A 29 -50.90 9.62 11.67
C ALA A 29 -51.86 10.32 12.64
N GLU A 30 -52.19 11.57 12.31
CA GLU A 30 -53.30 12.35 12.87
C GLU A 30 -54.59 12.18 12.04
N ARG A 31 -55.71 12.63 12.67
CA ARG A 31 -57.08 12.96 12.15
C ARG A 31 -58.08 11.78 12.21
N GLY A 32 -59.21 11.80 12.92
CA GLY A 32 -60.25 12.84 13.20
C GLY A 32 -61.57 12.42 12.47
N PRO A 33 -62.77 13.04 12.61
CA PRO A 33 -63.48 13.67 13.74
C PRO A 33 -65.02 13.30 13.82
N TYR A 34 -65.76 13.90 14.79
CA TYR A 34 -67.23 14.16 14.92
C TYR A 34 -68.31 13.07 14.64
N GLN A 35 -69.25 12.88 15.59
CA GLN A 35 -70.64 13.38 15.45
C GLN A 35 -71.50 13.30 16.74
N ASP A 36 -72.36 14.31 16.85
CA ASP A 36 -73.40 14.57 17.84
C ASP A 36 -74.49 13.50 17.94
N GLY A 37 -75.16 13.47 19.09
CA GLY A 37 -76.43 12.78 19.31
C GLY A 37 -76.99 13.13 20.69
N ALA A 38 -77.61 14.30 20.81
CA ALA A 38 -78.52 14.62 21.90
C ALA A 38 -79.85 13.89 21.66
N ASP A 39 -80.43 13.30 22.71
CA ASP A 39 -81.88 13.24 22.92
C ASP A 39 -82.20 12.90 24.40
N GLU A 40 -82.64 13.95 25.08
CA GLU A 40 -83.77 14.11 25.99
C GLU A 40 -84.41 12.93 26.77
N GLN A 41 -84.40 13.11 28.10
CA GLN A 41 -85.41 12.79 29.13
C GLN A 41 -85.99 11.36 29.27
N THR A 42 -85.70 10.74 30.42
CA THR A 42 -86.77 10.18 31.29
C THR A 42 -86.34 10.21 32.75
N ALA A 43 -87.10 10.93 33.57
CA ALA A 43 -86.96 10.96 35.02
C ALA A 43 -87.45 9.63 35.63
N GLY A 44 -86.55 8.93 36.32
CA GLY A 44 -86.86 7.74 37.12
C GLY A 44 -86.18 7.85 38.47
N ASN A 45 -86.95 8.20 39.49
CA ASN A 45 -86.57 8.15 40.90
C ASN A 45 -86.11 6.74 41.27
N ILE A 46 -84.82 6.55 41.61
CA ILE A 46 -84.31 5.30 42.18
C ILE A 46 -83.80 5.59 43.61
N PRO A 47 -84.19 4.78 44.61
CA PRO A 47 -83.87 5.04 46.02
C PRO A 47 -82.38 5.00 46.30
N ASN A 48 -81.92 6.00 47.04
CA ASN A 48 -80.61 6.06 47.68
C ASN A 48 -80.53 4.97 48.76
N THR A 49 -79.98 3.81 48.41
CA THR A 49 -79.44 2.82 49.35
C THR A 49 -77.96 2.67 49.06
N GLY A 50 -77.15 3.55 49.63
CA GLY A 50 -75.69 3.44 49.57
C GLY A 50 -75.21 2.13 50.18
N PRO A 51 -74.52 1.25 49.43
CA PRO A 51 -73.63 0.28 50.02
C PRO A 51 -72.36 1.00 50.47
N SER A 52 -71.83 0.62 51.64
CA SER A 52 -70.57 1.15 52.17
C SER A 52 -69.43 1.07 51.12
N TYR A 53 -68.89 2.23 50.75
CA TYR A 53 -67.92 2.43 49.68
C TYR A 53 -66.49 1.95 50.01
N GLU A 54 -66.21 1.56 51.26
CA GLU A 54 -64.85 1.22 51.70
C GLU A 54 -64.31 -0.10 51.13
N GLY A 55 -65.18 -1.04 50.73
CA GLY A 55 -64.75 -2.35 50.20
C GLY A 55 -64.35 -2.35 48.72
N GLN A 56 -65.02 -1.56 47.88
CA GLN A 56 -64.73 -1.45 46.44
C GLN A 56 -63.50 -0.57 46.17
N GLU A 57 -63.26 0.44 47.00
CA GLU A 57 -62.09 1.33 46.89
C GLU A 57 -60.76 0.61 47.23
N ASN A 58 -60.80 -0.36 48.14
CA ASN A 58 -59.63 -1.18 48.50
C ASN A 58 -59.29 -2.23 47.43
N MET A 59 -60.30 -2.80 46.76
CA MET A 59 -60.10 -3.69 45.61
C MET A 59 -59.52 -2.94 44.41
N THR A 60 -60.04 -1.75 44.07
CA THR A 60 -59.51 -0.98 42.94
C THR A 60 -58.10 -0.46 43.17
N LYS A 61 -57.75 -0.06 44.41
CA LYS A 61 -56.36 0.30 44.78
C LYS A 61 -55.40 -0.87 44.65
N THR A 62 -55.77 -2.06 45.11
CA THR A 62 -54.91 -3.26 45.00
C THR A 62 -54.68 -3.69 43.54
N TYR A 63 -55.70 -3.62 42.67
CA TYR A 63 -55.52 -3.89 41.23
C TYR A 63 -54.65 -2.84 40.53
N LEU A 64 -54.77 -1.56 40.89
CA LEU A 64 -53.92 -0.49 40.36
C LEU A 64 -52.48 -0.65 40.80
N ASP A 65 -52.24 -0.99 42.07
CA ASP A 65 -50.90 -1.27 42.59
C ASP A 65 -50.27 -2.49 41.90
N GLU A 66 -51.03 -3.56 41.67
CA GLU A 66 -50.57 -4.73 40.93
C GLU A 66 -50.27 -4.41 39.45
N ALA A 67 -51.12 -3.61 38.79
CA ALA A 67 -50.88 -3.15 37.43
C ALA A 67 -49.64 -2.24 37.32
N MET A 68 -49.44 -1.34 38.28
CA MET A 68 -48.26 -0.48 38.35
C MET A 68 -46.99 -1.28 38.62
N ASN A 69 -47.03 -2.24 39.54
CA ASN A 69 -45.90 -3.12 39.85
C ASN A 69 -45.52 -4.00 38.65
N THR A 70 -46.52 -4.57 37.96
CA THR A 70 -46.26 -5.37 36.75
C THR A 70 -45.73 -4.54 35.59
N MET A 71 -46.18 -3.28 35.45
CA MET A 71 -45.63 -2.35 34.45
C MET A 71 -44.19 -1.94 34.80
N ALA A 72 -43.92 -1.63 36.07
CA ALA A 72 -42.58 -1.30 36.56
C ALA A 72 -41.61 -2.47 36.33
N ASP A 73 -42.02 -3.70 36.63
CA ASP A 73 -41.22 -4.91 36.39
C ASP A 73 -40.94 -5.14 34.90
N LYS A 74 -41.94 -4.94 34.03
CA LYS A 74 -41.76 -5.04 32.58
C LYS A 74 -40.77 -3.98 32.09
N LEU A 75 -40.90 -2.73 32.55
CA LEU A 75 -39.97 -1.66 32.21
C LEU A 75 -38.55 -2.02 32.67
N ILE A 76 -38.37 -2.40 33.94
CA ILE A 76 -37.05 -2.78 34.49
C ILE A 76 -36.43 -3.92 33.68
N LYS A 77 -37.19 -4.97 33.35
CA LYS A 77 -36.71 -6.10 32.55
C LYS A 77 -36.30 -5.68 31.14
N THR A 78 -37.10 -4.84 30.47
CA THR A 78 -36.76 -4.33 29.13
C THR A 78 -35.49 -3.46 29.17
N TRP A 79 -35.37 -2.55 30.12
CA TRP A 79 -34.19 -1.71 30.31
C TRP A 79 -32.94 -2.54 30.63
N GLN A 80 -33.05 -3.55 31.52
CA GLN A 80 -31.94 -4.46 31.83
C GLN A 80 -31.48 -5.25 30.61
N SER A 81 -32.41 -5.74 29.78
CA SER A 81 -32.10 -6.44 28.53
C SER A 81 -31.38 -5.52 27.55
N SER A 82 -31.89 -4.31 27.32
CA SER A 82 -31.27 -3.33 26.42
C SER A 82 -29.86 -2.93 26.88
N ILE A 83 -29.67 -2.70 28.18
CA ILE A 83 -28.34 -2.43 28.76
C ILE A 83 -27.40 -3.62 28.55
N GLY A 84 -27.90 -4.85 28.72
CA GLY A 84 -27.13 -6.07 28.47
C GLY A 84 -26.68 -6.20 27.00
N GLN A 85 -27.57 -5.90 26.05
CA GLN A 85 -27.27 -5.91 24.62
C GLN A 85 -26.23 -4.85 24.26
N LEU A 86 -26.42 -3.61 24.73
CA LEU A 86 -25.46 -2.52 24.50
C LEU A 86 -24.07 -2.83 25.05
N ARG A 87 -23.99 -3.45 26.24
CA ARG A 87 -22.70 -3.89 26.81
C ARG A 87 -22.00 -4.91 25.90
N LYS A 88 -22.76 -5.86 25.34
CA LYS A 88 -22.22 -6.86 24.42
C LYS A 88 -21.73 -6.23 23.11
N GLU A 89 -22.48 -5.29 22.55
CA GLU A 89 -22.08 -4.57 21.34
C GLU A 89 -20.83 -3.71 21.58
N ILE A 90 -20.75 -3.00 22.70
CA ILE A 90 -19.56 -2.23 23.09
C ILE A 90 -18.33 -3.16 23.20
N GLN A 91 -18.49 -4.36 23.77
CA GLN A 91 -17.41 -5.34 23.88
C GLN A 91 -16.98 -5.90 22.52
N ASP A 92 -17.92 -6.20 21.62
CA ASP A 92 -17.62 -6.66 20.26
C ASP A 92 -16.88 -5.58 19.45
N ILE A 93 -17.40 -4.35 19.48
CA ILE A 93 -16.76 -3.21 18.83
C ILE A 93 -15.36 -2.98 19.40
N GLY A 94 -15.19 -3.04 20.72
CA GLY A 94 -13.87 -2.92 21.36
C GLY A 94 -12.89 -3.97 20.84
N SER A 95 -13.32 -5.24 20.77
CA SER A 95 -12.49 -6.34 20.28
C SER A 95 -12.10 -6.18 18.81
N ARG A 96 -13.06 -5.74 17.97
CA ARG A 96 -12.82 -5.46 16.55
C ARG A 96 -11.89 -4.27 16.34
N THR A 97 -12.05 -3.21 17.14
CA THR A 97 -11.16 -2.04 17.11
C THR A 97 -9.74 -2.43 17.46
N THR A 98 -9.52 -3.18 18.55
CA THR A 98 -8.19 -3.68 18.91
C THR A 98 -7.58 -4.56 17.81
N HIS A 99 -8.38 -5.40 17.16
CA HIS A 99 -7.90 -6.22 16.05
C HIS A 99 -7.42 -5.36 14.86
N VAL A 100 -8.20 -4.34 14.49
CA VAL A 100 -7.84 -3.41 13.40
C VAL A 100 -6.61 -2.59 13.77
N GLU A 101 -6.49 -2.12 15.00
CA GLU A 101 -5.32 -1.38 15.49
C GLU A 101 -4.05 -2.25 15.42
N ASN A 102 -4.13 -3.52 15.85
CA ASN A 102 -3.02 -4.45 15.75
C ASN A 102 -2.62 -4.69 14.29
N LYS A 103 -3.60 -4.93 13.40
CA LYS A 103 -3.33 -5.11 11.97
C LYS A 103 -2.73 -3.87 11.34
N LEU A 104 -3.21 -2.68 11.70
CA LEU A 104 -2.65 -1.42 11.23
C LEU A 104 -1.20 -1.26 11.68
N SER A 105 -0.88 -1.59 12.93
CA SER A 105 0.49 -1.57 13.45
C SER A 105 1.43 -2.50 12.68
N GLU A 106 0.98 -3.72 12.38
CA GLU A 106 1.72 -4.68 11.54
C GLU A 106 1.99 -4.10 10.14
N TYR A 107 0.96 -3.54 9.49
CA TYR A 107 1.11 -2.94 8.15
C TYR A 107 2.03 -1.72 8.16
N VAL A 108 1.93 -0.85 9.16
CA VAL A 108 2.81 0.33 9.29
C VAL A 108 4.26 -0.11 9.46
N THR A 109 4.50 -1.13 10.29
CA THR A 109 5.84 -1.68 10.51
C THR A 109 6.40 -2.27 9.21
N GLY A 110 5.63 -3.15 8.54
CA GLY A 110 6.06 -3.74 7.28
C GLY A 110 6.28 -2.72 6.16
N HIS A 111 5.47 -1.66 6.11
CA HIS A 111 5.66 -0.56 5.16
C HIS A 111 6.96 0.21 5.44
N ASN A 112 7.26 0.50 6.71
CA ASN A 112 8.50 1.18 7.09
C ASN A 112 9.73 0.34 6.76
N ASP A 113 9.70 -0.96 7.03
CA ASP A 113 10.80 -1.87 6.68
C ASP A 113 11.03 -1.92 5.17
N MET A 114 9.96 -1.99 4.38
CA MET A 114 10.07 -1.97 2.92
C MET A 114 10.59 -0.63 2.41
N ALA A 115 10.13 0.50 2.96
CA ALA A 115 10.64 1.81 2.60
C ALA A 115 12.15 1.96 2.89
N ASN A 116 12.60 1.46 4.04
CA ASN A 116 14.02 1.44 4.41
C ASN A 116 14.84 0.55 3.46
N HIS A 117 14.31 -0.61 3.07
CA HIS A 117 14.97 -1.49 2.12
C HIS A 117 15.11 -0.85 0.74
N VAL A 118 14.05 -0.21 0.24
CA VAL A 118 14.07 0.53 -1.02
C VAL A 118 15.12 1.64 -0.98
N ALA A 119 15.14 2.46 0.07
CA ALA A 119 16.15 3.52 0.22
C ALA A 119 17.59 2.97 0.19
N THR A 120 17.82 1.82 0.83
CA THR A 120 19.12 1.14 0.82
C THR A 120 19.51 0.65 -0.59
N LEU A 121 18.54 0.14 -1.35
CA LEU A 121 18.77 -0.31 -2.73
C LEU A 121 19.03 0.87 -3.66
N GLU A 122 18.30 1.97 -3.52
CA GLU A 122 18.50 3.21 -4.29
C GLU A 122 19.91 3.76 -4.09
N GLN A 123 20.38 3.84 -2.84
CA GLN A 123 21.75 4.26 -2.54
C GLN A 123 22.81 3.34 -3.21
N LYS A 124 22.58 2.01 -3.19
CA LYS A 124 23.48 1.05 -3.85
C LYS A 124 23.49 1.21 -5.37
N ILE A 125 22.37 1.58 -5.97
CA ILE A 125 22.27 1.87 -7.41
C ILE A 125 23.04 3.15 -7.72
N GLU A 126 22.85 4.22 -6.95
CA GLU A 126 23.54 5.50 -7.14
C GLU A 126 25.07 5.34 -7.08
N ILE A 127 25.58 4.61 -6.08
CA ILE A 127 27.02 4.31 -5.96
C ILE A 127 27.53 3.52 -7.18
N MET A 128 26.73 2.58 -7.69
CA MET A 128 27.10 1.76 -8.84
C MET A 128 27.13 2.59 -10.13
N GLU A 129 26.16 3.47 -10.33
CA GLU A 129 26.11 4.37 -11.47
C GLU A 129 27.29 5.34 -11.47
N ALA A 130 27.61 5.93 -10.32
CA ALA A 130 28.77 6.81 -10.17
C ALA A 130 30.09 6.05 -10.47
N TYR A 131 30.25 4.83 -9.94
CA TYR A 131 31.41 3.99 -10.22
C TYR A 131 31.55 3.67 -11.71
N VAL A 132 30.45 3.30 -12.37
CA VAL A 132 30.45 2.98 -13.81
C VAL A 132 30.76 4.22 -14.65
N GLN A 133 30.22 5.39 -14.31
CA GLN A 133 30.56 6.63 -15.02
C GLN A 133 32.06 6.96 -14.89
N GLY A 134 32.62 6.81 -13.69
CA GLY A 134 34.07 6.95 -13.47
C GLY A 134 34.90 5.97 -14.29
N LEU A 135 34.48 4.71 -14.34
CA LEU A 135 35.09 3.65 -15.14
C LEU A 135 35.06 3.99 -16.65
N LEU A 136 33.89 4.40 -17.18
CA LEU A 136 33.72 4.73 -18.59
C LEU A 136 34.61 5.92 -18.99
N ARG A 137 34.68 6.96 -18.15
CA ARG A 137 35.55 8.12 -18.37
C ARG A 137 37.03 7.71 -18.34
N ALA A 138 37.41 6.80 -17.44
CA ALA A 138 38.78 6.27 -17.38
C ALA A 138 39.14 5.48 -18.65
N TYR A 139 38.19 4.74 -19.23
CA TYR A 139 38.42 4.00 -20.47
C TYR A 139 38.40 4.87 -21.73
N ALA A 140 37.57 5.90 -21.78
CA ALA A 140 37.37 6.72 -22.98
C ALA A 140 37.33 8.24 -22.65
N PRO A 141 38.47 8.84 -22.26
CA PRO A 141 38.57 10.25 -21.89
C PRO A 141 38.37 11.20 -23.08
N ASP A 142 38.57 10.73 -24.31
CA ASP A 142 38.35 11.51 -25.53
C ASP A 142 36.84 11.68 -25.83
N ILE A 143 35.98 10.89 -25.18
CA ILE A 143 34.54 10.99 -25.33
C ILE A 143 34.01 12.04 -24.35
N PRO A 144 33.27 13.06 -24.84
CA PRO A 144 32.62 14.05 -23.99
C PRO A 144 31.69 13.41 -22.96
N THR A 145 31.64 13.99 -21.75
CA THR A 145 30.91 13.38 -20.63
C THR A 145 29.39 13.40 -20.82
N ASP A 146 28.88 14.40 -21.51
CA ASP A 146 27.50 14.51 -21.98
C ASP A 146 27.10 13.40 -22.97
N MET A 147 28.07 12.73 -23.59
CA MET A 147 27.84 11.57 -24.46
C MET A 147 27.98 10.22 -23.73
N LEU A 148 28.56 10.18 -22.53
CA LEU A 148 28.69 8.97 -21.71
C LEU A 148 27.41 8.68 -20.91
N LEU A 149 26.25 8.83 -21.55
CA LEU A 149 24.95 8.58 -20.94
C LEU A 149 24.66 7.09 -20.83
N VAL A 150 24.10 6.73 -19.68
CA VAL A 150 23.78 5.37 -19.30
C VAL A 150 22.28 5.27 -19.02
N ASP A 151 21.58 4.39 -19.73
CA ASP A 151 20.15 4.17 -19.55
C ASP A 151 19.86 3.30 -18.32
N ARG A 152 20.73 2.30 -18.07
CA ARG A 152 20.52 1.30 -17.02
C ARG A 152 21.83 0.66 -16.58
N VAL A 153 22.01 0.56 -15.27
CA VAL A 153 23.07 -0.24 -14.63
C VAL A 153 22.46 -1.16 -13.59
N HIS A 154 22.80 -2.44 -13.64
CA HIS A 154 22.38 -3.38 -12.60
C HIS A 154 23.29 -4.61 -12.57
N ARG A 155 23.28 -5.34 -11.45
CA ARG A 155 24.02 -6.61 -11.32
C ARG A 155 23.19 -7.77 -11.84
N VAL A 156 23.85 -8.72 -12.49
CA VAL A 156 23.21 -9.97 -12.93
C VAL A 156 22.77 -10.79 -11.71
N PRO A 157 21.58 -11.43 -11.74
CA PRO A 157 21.17 -12.36 -10.70
C PRO A 157 22.20 -13.47 -10.51
N LYS A 158 22.54 -13.77 -9.26
CA LYS A 158 23.48 -14.83 -8.92
C LYS A 158 22.72 -16.15 -8.75
N PRO A 159 23.21 -17.26 -9.33
CA PRO A 159 22.63 -18.56 -9.02
C PRO A 159 22.83 -18.89 -7.55
N ARG A 160 21.82 -19.50 -6.91
CA ARG A 160 21.80 -19.77 -5.46
C ARG A 160 22.98 -20.62 -4.97
N ASN A 161 23.61 -21.39 -5.87
CA ASN A 161 24.66 -22.34 -5.54
C ASN A 161 26.07 -21.71 -5.47
N LEU A 162 26.21 -20.41 -5.76
CA LEU A 162 27.50 -19.75 -5.86
C LEU A 162 27.83 -18.99 -4.56
N PRO A 163 29.04 -19.15 -3.97
CA PRO A 163 29.39 -18.53 -2.69
C PRO A 163 29.40 -17.00 -2.77
N ASP A 164 28.99 -16.33 -1.69
CA ASP A 164 28.81 -14.86 -1.63
C ASP A 164 30.07 -14.03 -1.91
N SER A 165 31.26 -14.60 -1.72
CA SER A 165 32.54 -13.98 -2.05
C SER A 165 32.74 -13.68 -3.53
N ILE A 166 32.07 -14.41 -4.43
CA ILE A 166 32.18 -14.19 -5.88
C ILE A 166 31.37 -12.95 -6.28
N LEU A 167 32.09 -11.95 -6.83
CA LEU A 167 31.51 -10.73 -7.37
C LEU A 167 30.58 -11.03 -8.55
N ARG A 168 29.46 -10.31 -8.61
CA ARG A 168 28.50 -10.41 -9.71
C ARG A 168 28.88 -9.47 -10.84
N ASP A 169 28.70 -9.94 -12.07
CA ASP A 169 28.82 -9.11 -13.27
C ASP A 169 27.80 -7.96 -13.25
N VAL A 170 28.18 -6.85 -13.86
CA VAL A 170 27.34 -5.66 -14.02
C VAL A 170 26.95 -5.54 -15.49
N LEU A 171 25.66 -5.45 -15.74
CA LEU A 171 25.12 -5.14 -17.05
C LEU A 171 24.89 -3.64 -17.18
N LEU A 172 25.41 -3.11 -18.27
CA LEU A 172 25.36 -1.70 -18.62
C LEU A 172 24.64 -1.54 -19.96
N ARG A 173 23.61 -0.70 -19.98
CA ARG A 173 23.00 -0.21 -21.22
C ARG A 173 23.47 1.22 -21.48
N ALA A 174 24.39 1.37 -22.42
CA ALA A 174 24.78 2.69 -22.93
C ALA A 174 23.63 3.28 -23.77
N HIS A 175 23.39 4.59 -23.62
CA HIS A 175 22.35 5.29 -24.37
C HIS A 175 22.65 5.31 -25.88
N TYR A 176 23.91 5.60 -26.24
CA TYR A 176 24.35 5.70 -27.62
C TYR A 176 25.15 4.46 -28.06
N PHE A 177 24.70 3.82 -29.13
CA PHE A 177 25.38 2.62 -29.67
C PHE A 177 26.82 2.90 -30.12
N HIS A 178 27.07 4.03 -30.78
CA HIS A 178 28.41 4.37 -31.27
C HIS A 178 29.39 4.62 -30.11
N ILE A 179 28.92 5.18 -28.99
CA ILE A 179 29.70 5.36 -27.76
C ILE A 179 30.02 4.00 -27.13
N LYS A 180 29.04 3.09 -27.04
CA LYS A 180 29.26 1.71 -26.59
C LYS A 180 30.39 1.04 -27.39
N GLU A 181 30.37 1.15 -28.72
CA GLU A 181 31.42 0.59 -29.58
C GLU A 181 32.77 1.31 -29.45
N ALA A 182 32.78 2.62 -29.20
CA ALA A 182 33.99 3.38 -28.94
C ALA A 182 34.65 2.96 -27.61
N VAL A 183 33.86 2.87 -26.53
CA VAL A 183 34.31 2.36 -25.22
C VAL A 183 34.81 0.93 -25.34
N LEU A 184 34.08 0.04 -26.01
CA LEU A 184 34.52 -1.35 -26.22
C LEU A 184 35.81 -1.43 -27.03
N ARG A 185 36.05 -0.53 -27.99
CA ARG A 185 37.35 -0.45 -28.69
C ARG A 185 38.45 0.06 -27.77
N ALA A 186 38.19 1.14 -27.02
CA ALA A 186 39.14 1.71 -26.07
C ALA A 186 39.56 0.69 -24.99
N SER A 187 38.60 -0.10 -24.48
CA SER A 187 38.84 -1.14 -23.48
C SER A 187 39.74 -2.29 -23.94
N ARG A 188 39.75 -2.60 -25.25
CA ARG A 188 40.61 -3.65 -25.81
C ARG A 188 42.03 -3.18 -26.09
N ASN A 189 42.21 -1.88 -26.32
CA ASN A 189 43.45 -1.29 -26.82
C ASN A 189 44.29 -0.63 -25.72
N ARG A 190 43.76 -0.46 -24.50
CA ARG A 190 44.44 0.28 -23.43
C ARG A 190 45.20 -0.63 -22.48
N THR A 191 46.34 -0.12 -22.01
CA THR A 191 47.29 -0.83 -21.15
C THR A 191 47.35 -0.28 -19.73
N GLU A 192 46.81 0.91 -19.42
CA GLU A 192 46.94 1.50 -18.09
C GLU A 192 45.66 2.22 -17.66
N LEU A 193 45.08 1.74 -16.55
CA LEU A 193 43.95 2.35 -15.86
C LEU A 193 44.41 2.76 -14.46
N HIS A 194 43.65 3.67 -13.84
CA HIS A 194 43.79 3.94 -12.40
C HIS A 194 43.64 2.64 -11.61
N GLU A 195 44.40 2.49 -10.52
CA GLU A 195 44.46 1.28 -9.68
C GLU A 195 43.06 0.74 -9.29
N THR A 196 42.12 1.65 -9.06
CA THR A 196 40.71 1.36 -8.75
C THR A 196 39.97 0.57 -9.84
N TYR A 197 40.42 0.66 -11.10
CA TYR A 197 39.75 0.09 -12.27
C TYR A 197 40.57 -1.00 -12.98
N THR A 198 41.82 -1.22 -12.59
CA THR A 198 42.76 -2.13 -13.26
C THR A 198 42.27 -3.58 -13.35
N THR A 199 41.47 -4.03 -12.39
CA THR A 199 40.96 -5.41 -12.35
C THR A 199 39.68 -5.62 -13.17
N VAL A 200 39.03 -4.54 -13.62
CA VAL A 200 37.72 -4.60 -14.27
C VAL A 200 37.87 -4.78 -15.77
N LYS A 201 37.22 -5.83 -16.30
CA LYS A 201 37.16 -6.10 -17.74
C LYS A 201 35.80 -5.71 -18.30
N ILE A 202 35.80 -4.93 -19.38
CA ILE A 202 34.57 -4.60 -20.13
C ILE A 202 34.46 -5.58 -21.30
N LEU A 203 33.35 -6.31 -21.34
CA LEU A 203 33.04 -7.27 -22.40
C LEU A 203 31.73 -6.89 -23.09
N ALA A 204 31.58 -7.29 -24.34
CA ALA A 204 30.32 -7.15 -25.04
C ALA A 204 29.31 -8.20 -24.52
N ASP A 205 28.07 -7.78 -24.31
CA ASP A 205 26.97 -8.70 -24.03
C ASP A 205 26.60 -9.45 -25.31
N LEU A 206 26.79 -10.77 -25.30
CA LEU A 206 26.60 -11.65 -26.46
C LEU A 206 25.69 -12.80 -26.07
N SER A 207 24.80 -13.17 -26.99
CA SER A 207 23.92 -14.31 -26.77
C SER A 207 24.70 -15.61 -26.54
N THR A 208 24.14 -16.50 -25.74
CA THR A 208 24.73 -17.83 -25.45
C THR A 208 25.01 -18.63 -26.73
N ALA A 209 24.13 -18.54 -27.72
CA ALA A 209 24.33 -19.14 -29.04
C ALA A 209 25.57 -18.57 -29.76
N THR A 210 25.78 -17.24 -29.68
CA THR A 210 26.96 -16.59 -30.25
C THR A 210 28.23 -17.00 -29.52
N LEU A 211 28.20 -17.03 -28.19
CA LEU A 211 29.33 -17.49 -27.37
C LEU A 211 29.69 -18.95 -27.65
N LYS A 212 28.68 -19.81 -27.82
CA LYS A 212 28.87 -21.22 -28.23
C LYS A 212 29.54 -21.30 -29.59
N ARG A 213 29.01 -20.63 -30.61
CA ARG A 213 29.63 -20.59 -31.95
C ARG A 213 31.07 -20.09 -31.92
N ARG A 214 31.36 -19.06 -31.11
CA ARG A 214 32.73 -18.53 -30.95
C ARG A 214 33.69 -19.51 -30.26
N ARG A 215 33.16 -20.37 -29.38
CA ARG A 215 33.89 -21.45 -28.73
C ARG A 215 34.14 -22.60 -29.70
N ASP A 216 33.11 -23.00 -30.45
CA ASP A 216 33.20 -24.08 -31.44
C ASP A 216 34.19 -23.72 -32.57
N PHE A 217 34.27 -22.43 -32.92
CA PHE A 217 35.23 -21.90 -33.90
C PHE A 217 36.65 -21.65 -33.32
N HIS A 218 36.91 -22.01 -32.06
CA HIS A 218 38.22 -21.82 -31.43
C HIS A 218 39.36 -22.55 -32.15
N PRO A 219 39.23 -23.83 -32.58
CA PRO A 219 40.30 -24.54 -33.26
C PRO A 219 40.73 -23.84 -34.55
N VAL A 220 39.77 -23.39 -35.36
CA VAL A 220 40.03 -22.67 -36.63
C VAL A 220 40.77 -21.35 -36.38
N LYS A 221 40.39 -20.61 -35.33
CA LYS A 221 41.10 -19.38 -34.96
C LYS A 221 42.55 -19.63 -34.58
N GLU A 222 42.82 -20.76 -33.95
CA GLU A 222 44.16 -21.11 -33.53
C GLU A 222 45.04 -21.44 -34.74
N GLU A 223 44.51 -22.18 -35.71
CA GLU A 223 45.19 -22.44 -36.99
C GLU A 223 45.47 -21.14 -37.77
N LEU A 224 44.48 -20.24 -37.87
CA LEU A 224 44.66 -18.93 -38.51
C LEU A 224 45.74 -18.09 -37.79
N ARG A 225 45.78 -18.15 -36.46
CA ARG A 225 46.80 -17.46 -35.64
C ARG A 225 48.19 -18.04 -35.89
N CYS A 226 48.32 -19.37 -35.94
CA CYS A 226 49.57 -20.06 -36.27
C CYS A 226 50.05 -19.73 -37.69
N ALA A 227 49.13 -19.54 -38.64
CA ALA A 227 49.42 -19.13 -40.01
C ALA A 227 49.72 -17.62 -40.15
N GLY A 228 49.68 -16.84 -39.07
CA GLY A 228 49.89 -15.39 -39.11
C GLY A 228 48.74 -14.60 -39.77
N ILE A 229 47.58 -15.22 -39.97
CA ILE A 229 46.41 -14.58 -40.58
C ILE A 229 45.66 -13.80 -39.51
N ARG A 230 45.58 -12.48 -39.69
CA ARG A 230 44.78 -11.61 -38.82
C ARG A 230 43.30 -11.80 -39.10
N TYR A 231 42.52 -12.07 -38.05
CA TYR A 231 41.06 -12.14 -38.11
C TYR A 231 40.44 -11.24 -37.03
N ARG A 232 39.17 -10.87 -37.23
CA ARG A 232 38.38 -10.12 -36.25
C ARG A 232 36.96 -10.66 -36.22
N TRP A 233 36.39 -10.78 -35.01
CA TRP A 233 34.97 -11.02 -34.87
C TRP A 233 34.18 -9.80 -35.35
N GLY A 234 33.44 -9.96 -36.45
CA GLY A 234 32.39 -9.01 -36.82
C GLY A 234 31.24 -9.10 -35.82
N THR A 235 30.65 -7.95 -35.49
CA THR A 235 29.27 -7.90 -35.03
C THR A 235 28.42 -7.97 -36.29
N ALA A 236 27.58 -8.98 -36.46
CA ALA A 236 26.56 -8.94 -37.49
C ALA A 236 25.71 -7.69 -37.22
N GLY A 237 25.69 -6.77 -38.18
CA GLY A 237 24.88 -5.55 -38.13
C GLY A 237 23.41 -5.87 -38.26
#